data_AF-A0A3C0AKY2-F1
#
_entry.id   AF-A0A3C0AKY2-F1
#
_cell.length_a   1.000
_cell.length_b   1.000
_cell.length_c   1.000
_cell.angle_alpha   90.00
_cell.angle_beta   90.00
_cell.angle_gamma   90.00
#
_symmetry.space_group_name_H-M   'P 1'
#
loop_
_entity.id
_entity.type
_entity.pdbx_description
1 polymer ?
#
loop_
_entity_poly.entity_id
_entity_poly.type
_entity_poly.pdbx_seq_one_letter_code
_entity_poly.pdbx_strand_id
1 'polypeptide(L)'
;YEKLDQHSSLIAALNYPDRRVQFAAATTIMQLDPAHTFPGATRVIAILTRALGGEGKQAAVLVDSSIPRGQTMAGLFHELGYETQSTQTGMAGFKAATARMDVEFIALEYNIMRWGLSQTIANLRADSRTANIPIIIYGPLRLKNKIEYATRHYPLVQYVVESENTEDIGTQIRPFLNSLKTPELTGELRSEYRSAALYWLSHIASSQRSRIYDLTPAEKPLLPLVADRNLAANALITLGGIPTRTAQADLVTIVTNKTMDSDVKEIAALQLAFHIQKFGLLVDSKNVASIREAYQTATDPKLNTALASVMGTLMPDNKVVGERLQEFKPTTPLP
;
A
#
# COMPACT_ATOMS: atom_id res chain seq x y z
N TYR A 1 0.73 29.64 8.47
CA TYR A 1 0.89 28.18 8.70
C TYR A 1 1.13 27.48 7.36
N GLU A 2 2.09 27.97 6.58
CA GLU A 2 1.93 27.98 5.12
C GLU A 2 2.89 27.05 4.35
N LYS A 3 3.81 26.33 5.02
CA LYS A 3 4.72 25.39 4.34
C LYS A 3 5.07 24.19 5.22
N LEU A 4 4.73 22.98 4.76
CA LEU A 4 5.38 21.75 5.19
C LEU A 4 6.79 21.74 4.58
N ASP A 5 7.80 22.02 5.38
CA ASP A 5 9.21 21.99 4.96
C ASP A 5 9.90 20.68 5.37
N GLN A 6 11.13 20.44 4.88
CA GLN A 6 11.90 19.23 5.20
C GLN A 6 12.20 19.06 6.70
N HIS A 7 12.00 20.10 7.52
CA HIS A 7 12.30 20.11 8.95
C HIS A 7 11.04 20.05 9.83
N SER A 8 9.85 19.94 9.23
CA SER A 8 8.60 19.77 9.94
C SER A 8 8.61 18.48 10.77
N SER A 9 8.35 18.61 12.07
CA SER A 9 8.19 17.47 12.98
C SER A 9 7.12 16.49 12.50
N LEU A 10 6.12 16.98 11.77
CA LEU A 10 5.07 16.17 11.16
C LEU A 10 5.58 15.31 10.00
N ILE A 11 6.48 15.85 9.17
CA ILE A 11 7.12 15.07 8.09
C ILE A 11 8.08 14.02 8.69
N ALA A 12 8.82 14.37 9.74
CA ALA A 12 9.65 13.41 10.46
C ALA A 12 8.81 12.26 11.05
N ALA A 13 7.62 12.56 11.57
CA ALA A 13 6.71 11.58 12.16
C ALA A 13 6.20 10.52 11.16
N LEU A 14 6.15 10.81 9.85
CA LEU A 14 5.81 9.82 8.81
C LEU A 14 6.80 8.64 8.75
N ASN A 15 8.02 8.84 9.27
CA ASN A 15 9.04 7.81 9.34
C ASN A 15 9.28 7.31 10.76
N TYR A 16 8.46 7.72 11.74
CA TYR A 16 8.63 7.30 13.13
C TYR A 16 8.48 5.77 13.28
N PRO A 17 9.17 5.08 14.21
CA PRO A 17 9.07 3.61 14.35
C PRO A 17 7.63 3.11 14.57
N ASP A 18 6.83 3.85 15.34
CA ASP A 18 5.46 3.50 15.69
C ASP A 18 4.47 3.74 14.52
N ARG A 19 3.73 2.70 14.12
CA ARG A 19 2.72 2.75 13.06
C ARG A 19 1.55 3.68 13.38
N ARG A 20 1.15 3.81 14.66
CA ARG A 20 0.09 4.73 15.11
C ARG A 20 0.54 6.17 14.88
N VAL A 21 1.80 6.47 15.18
CA VAL A 21 2.39 7.80 14.94
C VAL A 21 2.49 8.07 13.43
N GLN A 22 2.96 7.09 12.64
CA GLN A 22 2.98 7.22 11.18
C GLN A 22 1.57 7.50 10.62
N PHE A 23 0.57 6.73 11.06
CA PHE A 23 -0.81 6.87 10.60
C PHE A 23 -1.41 8.20 11.02
N ALA A 24 -1.25 8.60 12.29
CA ALA A 24 -1.68 9.90 12.79
C ALA A 24 -1.01 11.05 12.04
N ALA A 25 0.28 10.94 11.71
CA ALA A 25 0.99 11.93 10.92
C ALA A 25 0.43 12.02 9.50
N ALA A 26 0.20 10.88 8.85
CA ALA A 26 -0.38 10.82 7.52
C ALA A 26 -1.79 11.43 7.47
N THR A 27 -2.67 11.06 8.41
CA THR A 27 -4.04 11.61 8.48
C THR A 27 -4.05 13.09 8.85
N THR A 28 -3.14 13.55 9.71
CA THR A 28 -2.99 14.98 10.01
C THR A 28 -2.55 15.76 8.78
N ILE A 29 -1.59 15.25 7.99
CA ILE A 29 -1.20 15.89 6.72
C ILE A 29 -2.39 15.95 5.75
N MET A 30 -3.21 14.89 5.68
CA MET A 30 -4.42 14.90 4.87
C MET A 30 -5.42 15.96 5.33
N GLN A 31 -5.59 16.17 6.64
CA GLN A 31 -6.45 17.21 7.21
C GLN A 31 -5.91 18.63 6.98
N LEU A 32 -4.59 18.81 6.97
CA LEU A 32 -3.95 20.09 6.63
C LEU A 32 -4.13 20.45 5.15
N ASP A 33 -4.46 19.48 4.30
CA ASP A 33 -4.78 19.62 2.88
C ASP A 33 -3.77 20.49 2.10
N PRO A 34 -2.48 20.08 2.04
CA PRO A 34 -1.44 20.88 1.40
C PRO A 34 -1.76 21.17 -0.07
N ALA A 35 -1.63 22.44 -0.47
CA ALA A 35 -1.92 22.90 -1.83
C ALA A 35 -0.86 22.51 -2.87
N HIS A 36 0.35 22.18 -2.42
CA HIS A 36 1.50 21.88 -3.28
C HIS A 36 2.20 20.59 -2.85
N THR A 37 3.03 20.05 -3.74
CA THR A 37 3.90 18.91 -3.43
C THR A 37 4.87 19.25 -2.30
N PHE A 38 5.15 18.27 -1.44
CA PHE A 38 6.01 18.43 -0.28
C PHE A 38 6.83 17.16 -0.03
N PRO A 39 7.95 17.25 0.73
CA PRO A 39 8.74 16.10 1.13
C PRO A 39 7.89 15.13 1.96
N GLY A 40 7.68 13.91 1.47
CA GLY A 40 6.90 12.88 2.17
C GLY A 40 5.54 12.56 1.59
N ALA A 41 5.09 13.23 0.52
CA ALA A 41 3.83 12.90 -0.16
C ALA A 41 3.72 11.41 -0.55
N THR A 42 4.81 10.82 -1.08
CA THR A 42 4.89 9.38 -1.37
C THR A 42 4.76 8.52 -0.11
N ARG A 43 5.32 8.97 1.02
CA ARG A 43 5.25 8.25 2.30
C ARG A 43 3.84 8.28 2.88
N VAL A 44 3.08 9.36 2.68
CA VAL A 44 1.66 9.42 3.06
C VAL A 44 0.89 8.31 2.36
N ILE A 45 1.01 8.19 1.03
CA ILE A 45 0.34 7.11 0.29
C ILE A 45 0.79 5.73 0.77
N ALA A 46 2.09 5.54 1.01
CA ALA A 46 2.60 4.28 1.54
C ALA A 46 1.91 3.85 2.84
N ILE A 47 1.74 4.80 3.77
CA ILE A 47 1.13 4.55 5.08
C ILE A 47 -0.36 4.22 4.91
N LEU A 48 -1.09 4.99 4.10
CA LEU A 48 -2.52 4.76 3.85
C LEU A 48 -2.74 3.42 3.13
N THR A 49 -1.97 3.12 2.08
CA THR A 49 -2.02 1.84 1.36
C THR A 49 -1.70 0.66 2.29
N ARG A 50 -0.72 0.80 3.18
CA ARG A 50 -0.42 -0.25 4.15
C ARG A 50 -1.58 -0.50 5.11
N ALA A 51 -2.29 0.55 5.52
CA ALA A 51 -3.46 0.40 6.39
C ALA A 51 -4.65 -0.31 5.70
N LEU A 52 -4.70 -0.34 4.36
CA LEU A 52 -5.70 -1.13 3.61
C LEU A 52 -5.49 -2.63 3.80
N GLY A 53 -4.25 -3.08 3.61
CA GLY A 53 -3.84 -4.45 3.85
C GLY A 53 -3.78 -4.69 5.35
N GLY A 54 -4.81 -5.34 5.91
CA GLY A 54 -4.65 -5.95 7.23
C GLY A 54 -3.40 -6.82 7.18
N GLU A 55 -2.51 -6.67 8.17
CA GLU A 55 -1.10 -7.08 8.15
C GLU A 55 -0.71 -7.97 6.95
N GLY A 56 -0.15 -7.35 5.91
CA GLY A 56 0.75 -8.07 5.05
C GLY A 56 1.88 -8.64 5.90
N LYS A 57 2.39 -9.83 5.55
CA LYS A 57 3.55 -10.42 6.23
C LYS A 57 4.66 -9.37 6.31
N GLN A 58 5.15 -9.16 7.52
CA GLN A 58 6.09 -8.08 7.81
C GLN A 58 7.44 -8.43 7.18
N ALA A 59 8.11 -7.48 6.54
CA ALA A 59 9.33 -7.79 5.78
C ALA A 59 10.59 -7.61 6.62
N ALA A 60 11.59 -8.45 6.39
CA ALA A 60 12.93 -8.27 6.94
C ALA A 60 13.95 -8.17 5.79
N VAL A 61 14.87 -7.21 5.87
CA VAL A 61 16.02 -7.18 4.95
C VAL A 61 17.20 -7.81 5.64
N LEU A 62 17.76 -8.85 5.02
CA LEU A 62 18.90 -9.59 5.54
C LEU A 62 20.15 -9.25 4.73
N VAL A 63 21.25 -8.96 5.42
CA VAL A 63 22.55 -8.69 4.81
C VAL A 63 23.57 -9.67 5.36
N ASP A 64 23.97 -10.63 4.52
CA ASP A 64 24.95 -11.66 4.87
C ASP A 64 25.92 -11.90 3.71
N SER A 65 27.22 -11.75 3.96
CA SER A 65 28.27 -12.02 2.98
C SER A 65 28.33 -13.50 2.53
N SER A 66 27.81 -14.42 3.34
CA SER A 66 27.71 -15.85 3.06
C SER A 66 26.31 -16.21 2.57
N ILE A 67 26.20 -16.71 1.32
CA ILE A 67 24.93 -17.16 0.75
C ILE A 67 24.31 -18.28 1.60
N PRO A 68 25.03 -19.36 1.97
CA PRO A 68 24.43 -20.44 2.75
C PRO A 68 23.88 -19.97 4.10
N ARG A 69 24.67 -19.21 4.86
CA ARG A 69 24.25 -18.70 6.18
C ARG A 69 23.11 -17.70 6.07
N GLY A 70 23.16 -16.81 5.08
CA GLY A 70 22.07 -15.89 4.78
C GLY A 70 20.76 -16.61 4.45
N GLN A 71 20.81 -17.74 3.72
CA GLN A 71 19.61 -18.53 3.45
C GLN A 71 19.08 -19.24 4.71
N THR A 72 19.97 -19.79 5.55
CA THR A 72 19.57 -20.36 6.84
C THR A 72 18.86 -19.33 7.70
N MET A 73 19.47 -18.15 7.90
CA MET A 73 18.89 -17.09 8.72
C MET A 73 17.58 -16.53 8.12
N ALA A 74 17.48 -16.44 6.80
CA ALA A 74 16.23 -16.09 6.11
C ALA A 74 15.12 -17.11 6.40
N GLY A 75 15.44 -18.40 6.39
CA GLY A 75 14.50 -19.47 6.77
C GLY A 75 13.98 -19.32 8.19
N LEU A 76 14.87 -19.02 9.16
CA LEU A 76 14.48 -18.79 10.56
C LEU A 76 13.54 -17.59 10.71
N PHE A 77 13.83 -16.49 10.02
CA PHE A 77 12.93 -15.33 10.01
C PHE A 77 11.60 -15.62 9.30
N HIS A 78 11.60 -16.47 8.27
CA HIS A 78 10.37 -16.92 7.62
C HIS A 78 9.47 -17.71 8.57
N GLU A 79 10.05 -18.64 9.33
CA GLU A 79 9.33 -19.40 10.36
C GLU A 79 8.80 -18.51 11.49
N LEU A 80 9.50 -17.40 11.77
CA LEU A 80 9.03 -16.36 12.71
C LEU A 80 7.93 -15.44 12.13
N GLY A 81 7.53 -15.65 10.87
CA GLY A 81 6.43 -14.93 10.22
C GLY A 81 6.84 -13.76 9.33
N TYR A 82 8.15 -13.59 9.07
CA TYR A 82 8.67 -12.48 8.27
C TYR A 82 8.92 -12.87 6.80
N GLU A 83 8.61 -11.98 5.87
CA GLU A 83 9.04 -12.11 4.47
C GLU A 83 10.45 -11.54 4.30
N THR A 84 11.43 -12.39 4.04
CA THR A 84 12.84 -12.00 4.06
C THR A 84 13.40 -11.74 2.68
N GLN A 85 14.10 -10.63 2.51
CA GLN A 85 14.91 -10.34 1.33
C GLN A 85 16.39 -10.36 1.67
N SER A 86 17.11 -11.39 1.22
CA SER A 86 18.54 -11.55 1.46
C SER A 86 19.39 -10.82 0.43
N THR A 87 20.44 -10.16 0.91
CA THR A 87 21.44 -9.43 0.13
C THR A 87 22.84 -9.72 0.68
N GLN A 88 23.88 -9.52 -0.13
CA GLN A 88 25.25 -9.93 0.24
C GLN A 88 26.16 -8.79 0.72
N THR A 89 25.72 -7.54 0.58
CA THR A 89 26.56 -6.37 0.85
C THR A 89 25.76 -5.27 1.53
N GLY A 90 26.44 -4.44 2.32
CA GLY A 90 25.81 -3.33 3.02
C GLY A 90 25.12 -2.36 2.07
N MET A 91 25.76 -2.06 0.93
CA MET A 91 25.18 -1.23 -0.12
C MET A 91 23.93 -1.86 -0.77
N ALA A 92 23.92 -3.17 -1.02
CA ALA A 92 22.74 -3.85 -1.57
C ALA A 92 21.60 -3.91 -0.54
N GLY A 93 21.92 -4.18 0.73
CA GLY A 93 20.97 -4.15 1.84
C GLY A 93 20.32 -2.79 2.02
N PHE A 94 21.11 -1.71 1.96
CA PHE A 94 20.59 -0.34 1.95
C PHE A 94 19.62 -0.09 0.80
N LYS A 95 19.98 -0.49 -0.43
CA LYS A 95 19.10 -0.36 -1.61
C LYS A 95 17.79 -1.16 -1.43
N ALA A 96 17.87 -2.39 -0.92
CA ALA A 96 16.69 -3.21 -0.66
C ALA A 96 15.78 -2.60 0.41
N ALA A 97 16.36 -2.12 1.52
CA ALA A 97 15.60 -1.49 2.61
C ALA A 97 14.94 -0.18 2.18
N THR A 98 15.58 0.59 1.29
CA THR A 98 15.04 1.86 0.81
C THR A 98 14.03 1.73 -0.33
N ALA A 99 14.02 0.59 -1.03
CA ALA A 99 13.04 0.27 -2.07
C ALA A 99 11.71 -0.25 -1.51
N ARG A 100 11.70 -0.63 -0.22
CA ARG A 100 10.55 -1.23 0.46
C ARG A 100 10.03 -0.32 1.56
N MET A 101 8.73 -0.43 1.82
CA MET A 101 8.05 0.41 2.81
C MET A 101 7.48 -0.41 3.97
N ASP A 102 7.61 -1.72 3.92
CA ASP A 102 7.07 -2.72 4.85
C ASP A 102 8.16 -3.44 5.66
N VAL A 103 9.40 -2.93 5.61
CA VAL A 103 10.54 -3.48 6.35
C VAL A 103 10.40 -3.15 7.83
N GLU A 104 10.33 -4.19 8.65
CA GLU A 104 10.19 -4.08 10.09
C GLU A 104 11.52 -4.07 10.81
N PHE A 105 12.51 -4.79 10.30
CA PHE A 105 13.88 -4.70 10.77
C PHE A 105 14.87 -5.04 9.65
N ILE A 106 16.12 -4.61 9.85
CA ILE A 106 17.24 -4.93 8.98
C ILE A 106 18.21 -5.79 9.77
N ALA A 107 18.41 -7.03 9.35
CA ALA A 107 19.36 -7.94 9.93
C ALA A 107 20.71 -7.83 9.21
N LEU A 108 21.75 -7.56 9.99
CA LEU A 108 23.12 -7.35 9.53
C LEU A 108 24.01 -8.41 10.16
N GLU A 109 24.65 -9.25 9.34
CA GLU A 109 25.74 -10.08 9.86
C GLU A 109 26.90 -9.16 10.32
N TYR A 110 27.67 -9.57 11.33
CA TYR A 110 28.69 -8.68 11.87
C TYR A 110 29.83 -8.36 10.86
N ASN A 111 30.07 -9.23 9.87
CA ASN A 111 31.14 -9.15 8.88
C ASN A 111 30.59 -8.93 7.46
N ILE A 112 30.04 -7.74 7.25
CA ILE A 112 29.51 -7.30 5.96
C ILE A 112 30.62 -6.76 5.06
N MET A 113 30.55 -7.10 3.77
CA MET A 113 31.42 -6.58 2.72
C MET A 113 30.77 -5.44 1.94
N ARG A 114 31.60 -4.60 1.30
CA ARG A 114 31.19 -3.45 0.45
C ARG A 114 30.16 -2.56 1.19
N TRP A 115 30.73 -1.65 2.00
CA TRP A 115 30.22 -1.05 3.24
C TRP A 115 30.28 -2.01 4.42
N GLY A 116 31.31 -1.85 5.25
CA GLY A 116 31.42 -2.58 6.52
C GLY A 116 30.30 -2.21 7.49
N LEU A 117 30.14 -2.98 8.57
CA LEU A 117 29.02 -2.84 9.53
C LEU A 117 28.75 -1.39 9.96
N SER A 118 29.78 -0.67 10.44
CA SER A 118 29.62 0.72 10.90
C SER A 118 29.19 1.68 9.80
N GLN A 119 29.72 1.51 8.58
CA GLN A 119 29.34 2.34 7.43
C GLN A 119 27.91 2.04 6.97
N THR A 120 27.51 0.76 6.99
CA THR A 120 26.14 0.34 6.68
C THR A 120 25.15 0.93 7.67
N ILE A 121 25.43 0.85 8.98
CA ILE A 121 24.59 1.47 10.02
C ILE A 121 24.51 2.98 9.81
N ALA A 122 25.64 3.66 9.57
CA ALA A 122 25.65 5.11 9.36
C ALA A 122 24.80 5.53 8.16
N ASN A 123 24.92 4.83 7.02
CA ASN A 123 24.12 5.13 5.83
C ASN A 123 22.63 4.85 6.04
N LEU A 124 22.27 3.75 6.71
CA LEU A 124 20.89 3.47 7.09
C LEU A 124 20.32 4.54 8.03
N ARG A 125 21.11 5.01 9.00
CA ARG A 125 20.70 6.07 9.92
C ARG A 125 20.61 7.44 9.26
N ALA A 126 21.36 7.70 8.20
CA ALA A 126 21.33 8.95 7.45
C ALA A 126 20.13 9.08 6.50
N ASP A 127 19.52 7.97 6.07
CA ASP A 127 18.38 7.99 5.15
C ASP A 127 17.05 7.97 5.90
N SER A 128 16.21 9.00 5.70
CA SER A 128 14.91 9.14 6.39
C SER A 128 13.99 7.92 6.29
N ARG A 129 14.10 7.09 5.23
CA ARG A 129 13.26 5.90 5.04
C ARG A 129 13.70 4.71 5.88
N THR A 130 14.98 4.67 6.27
CA THR A 130 15.57 3.56 7.04
C THR A 130 16.08 3.97 8.41
N ALA A 131 16.16 5.29 8.69
CA ALA A 131 16.72 5.86 9.91
C ALA A 131 16.09 5.32 11.20
N ASN A 132 14.80 4.98 11.14
CA ASN A 132 14.01 4.52 12.27
C ASN A 132 13.68 3.03 12.22
N ILE A 133 14.23 2.29 11.25
CA ILE A 133 14.04 0.84 11.18
C ILE A 133 15.00 0.19 12.21
N PRO A 134 14.50 -0.68 13.10
CA PRO A 134 15.33 -1.50 13.98
C PRO A 134 16.40 -2.26 13.20
N ILE A 135 17.64 -2.25 13.69
CA ILE A 135 18.74 -3.01 13.12
C ILE A 135 19.09 -4.13 14.09
N ILE A 136 19.10 -5.36 13.60
CA ILE A 136 19.53 -6.54 14.34
C ILE A 136 20.90 -6.93 13.81
N ILE A 137 21.93 -6.85 14.63
CA ILE A 137 23.26 -7.34 14.27
C ILE A 137 23.36 -8.78 14.77
N TYR A 138 23.78 -9.72 13.95
CA TYR A 138 23.95 -11.11 14.39
C TYR A 138 25.34 -11.67 14.10
N GLY A 139 25.73 -12.65 14.92
CA GLY A 139 27.02 -13.33 14.80
C GLY A 139 27.36 -14.18 16.03
N PRO A 140 28.62 -14.62 16.18
CA PRO A 140 29.02 -15.54 17.25
C PRO A 140 29.01 -14.88 18.63
N LEU A 141 28.76 -15.69 19.68
CA LEU A 141 28.65 -15.25 21.08
C LEU A 141 29.85 -14.39 21.54
N ARG A 142 31.06 -14.76 21.12
CA ARG A 142 32.32 -14.07 21.48
C ARG A 142 32.34 -12.57 21.14
N LEU A 143 31.49 -12.13 20.20
CA LEU A 143 31.45 -10.73 19.76
C LEU A 143 30.38 -9.91 20.47
N LYS A 144 29.45 -10.54 21.20
CA LYS A 144 28.29 -9.89 21.82
C LYS A 144 28.67 -8.64 22.60
N ASN A 145 29.51 -8.78 23.63
CA ASN A 145 29.90 -7.67 24.49
C ASN A 145 30.62 -6.55 23.72
N LYS A 146 31.43 -6.91 22.71
CA LYS A 146 32.17 -5.93 21.89
C LYS A 146 31.22 -5.10 21.03
N ILE A 147 30.26 -5.75 20.37
CA ILE A 147 29.31 -5.06 19.49
C ILE A 147 28.31 -4.26 20.31
N GLU A 148 27.74 -4.82 21.37
CA GLU A 148 26.81 -4.10 22.26
C GLU A 148 27.45 -2.84 22.83
N TYR A 149 28.71 -2.91 23.26
CA TYR A 149 29.45 -1.73 23.71
C TYR A 149 29.59 -0.68 22.60
N ALA A 150 29.94 -1.10 21.39
CA ALA A 150 30.09 -0.21 20.24
C ALA A 150 28.77 0.41 19.79
N THR A 151 27.64 -0.27 20.01
CA THR A 151 26.31 0.16 19.57
C THR A 151 25.44 0.75 20.68
N ARG A 152 25.95 0.91 21.90
CA ARG A 152 25.17 1.39 23.07
C ARG A 152 24.45 2.74 22.88
N HIS A 153 24.94 3.58 21.98
CA HIS A 153 24.32 4.89 21.68
C HIS A 153 23.27 4.82 20.56
N TYR A 154 23.07 3.65 19.96
CA TYR A 154 22.05 3.41 18.95
C TYR A 154 20.88 2.64 19.58
N PRO A 155 19.81 3.32 20.04
CA PRO A 155 18.70 2.68 20.76
C PRO A 155 17.89 1.70 19.89
N LEU A 156 18.00 1.82 18.56
CA LEU A 156 17.35 0.94 17.59
C LEU A 156 18.31 -0.14 17.04
N VAL A 157 19.33 -0.53 17.81
CA VAL A 157 20.29 -1.58 17.43
C VAL A 157 20.40 -2.60 18.54
N GLN A 158 20.22 -3.88 18.21
CA GLN A 158 20.43 -4.99 19.12
C GLN A 158 21.40 -6.00 18.52
N TYR A 159 22.26 -6.60 19.35
CA TYR A 159 23.05 -7.75 18.96
C TYR A 159 22.33 -9.06 19.32
N VAL A 160 22.36 -10.03 18.40
CA VAL A 160 21.76 -11.36 18.54
C VAL A 160 22.83 -12.40 18.27
N VAL A 161 22.90 -13.40 19.14
CA VAL A 161 23.80 -14.54 18.94
C VAL A 161 23.17 -15.45 17.89
N GLU A 162 23.95 -15.80 16.87
CA GLU A 162 23.53 -16.74 15.84
C GLU A 162 23.15 -18.10 16.45
N SER A 163 22.04 -18.67 15.97
CA SER A 163 21.54 -19.99 16.32
C SER A 163 20.89 -20.60 15.09
N GLU A 164 20.88 -21.93 15.00
CA GLU A 164 20.13 -22.69 13.99
C GLU A 164 18.70 -22.99 14.46
N ASN A 165 18.33 -22.60 15.68
CA ASN A 165 17.00 -22.79 16.25
C ASN A 165 16.17 -21.50 16.19
N THR A 166 14.99 -21.60 15.56
CA THR A 166 14.01 -20.52 15.41
C THR A 166 13.54 -19.97 16.76
N GLU A 167 13.38 -20.80 17.79
CA GLU A 167 12.95 -20.37 19.12
C GLU A 167 14.03 -19.53 19.83
N ASP A 168 15.31 -19.88 19.66
CA ASP A 168 16.44 -19.13 20.23
C ASP A 168 16.55 -17.74 19.61
N ILE A 169 16.44 -17.66 18.28
CA ILE A 169 16.41 -16.38 17.57
C ILE A 169 15.18 -15.58 17.99
N GLY A 170 14.01 -16.21 18.02
CA GLY A 170 12.75 -15.61 18.46
C GLY A 170 12.83 -15.01 19.85
N THR A 171 13.41 -15.73 20.82
CA THR A 171 13.57 -15.28 22.21
C THR A 171 14.50 -14.06 22.33
N GLN A 172 15.50 -13.95 21.46
CA GLN A 172 16.40 -12.80 21.45
C GLN A 172 15.79 -11.56 20.78
N ILE A 173 15.09 -11.73 19.65
CA ILE A 173 14.59 -10.59 18.86
C ILE A 173 13.24 -10.06 19.35
N ARG A 174 12.33 -10.93 19.81
CA ARG A 174 10.95 -10.53 20.17
C ARG A 174 10.92 -9.48 21.28
N PRO A 175 11.69 -9.57 22.38
CA PRO A 175 11.66 -8.54 23.42
C PRO A 175 12.10 -7.16 22.91
N PHE A 176 13.11 -7.12 22.05
CA PHE A 176 13.58 -5.88 21.43
C PHE A 176 12.57 -5.31 20.44
N LEU A 177 12.06 -6.13 19.52
CA LEU A 177 11.04 -5.65 18.59
C LEU A 177 9.77 -5.23 19.34
N ASN A 178 9.36 -5.95 20.39
CA ASN A 178 8.20 -5.61 21.20
C ASN A 178 8.41 -4.36 22.07
N SER A 179 9.63 -4.06 22.51
CA SER A 179 9.91 -2.81 23.23
C SER A 179 9.87 -1.59 22.31
N LEU A 180 10.07 -1.81 21.00
CA LEU A 180 9.95 -0.79 19.96
C LEU A 180 8.52 -0.68 19.39
N LYS A 181 7.72 -1.74 19.53
CA LYS A 181 6.31 -1.76 19.16
C LYS A 181 5.47 -1.13 20.28
N THR A 182 4.55 -0.26 19.93
CA THR A 182 3.33 -0.10 20.73
C THR A 182 2.51 -1.39 20.65
N PRO A 183 1.62 -1.66 21.64
CA PRO A 183 0.75 -2.83 21.62
C PRO A 183 0.11 -3.03 20.25
N GLU A 184 0.02 -4.29 19.81
CA GLU A 184 -0.58 -4.66 18.54
C GLU A 184 -1.90 -3.92 18.34
N LEU A 185 -2.15 -3.46 17.11
CA LEU A 185 -3.42 -2.83 16.78
C LEU A 185 -4.51 -3.90 16.93
N THR A 186 -5.47 -3.65 17.82
CA THR A 186 -6.63 -4.55 18.00
C THR A 186 -7.39 -4.69 16.69
N GLY A 187 -8.26 -5.72 16.57
CA GLY A 187 -9.08 -5.90 15.37
C GLY A 187 -9.91 -4.67 15.04
N GLU A 188 -10.47 -4.02 16.06
CA GLU A 188 -11.27 -2.81 15.95
C GLU A 188 -10.43 -1.65 15.41
N LEU A 189 -9.29 -1.37 16.03
CA LEU A 189 -8.43 -0.26 15.62
C LEU A 189 -7.85 -0.47 14.20
N ARG A 190 -7.62 -1.72 13.81
CA ARG A 190 -7.25 -2.06 12.42
C ARG A 190 -8.38 -1.76 11.45
N SER A 191 -9.62 -2.08 11.81
CA SER A 191 -10.79 -1.77 11.00
C SER A 191 -10.98 -0.25 10.86
N GLU A 192 -10.80 0.50 11.96
CA GLU A 192 -10.84 1.96 11.96
C GLU A 192 -9.77 2.56 11.03
N TYR A 193 -8.52 2.08 11.13
CA TYR A 193 -7.43 2.56 10.28
C TYR A 193 -7.67 2.24 8.82
N ARG A 194 -8.16 1.04 8.51
CA ARG A 194 -8.52 0.65 7.14
C ARG A 194 -9.59 1.57 6.57
N SER A 195 -10.68 1.81 7.32
CA SER A 195 -11.77 2.67 6.90
C SER A 195 -11.31 4.11 6.68
N ALA A 196 -10.55 4.67 7.63
CA ALA A 196 -9.99 6.02 7.52
C ALA A 196 -8.98 6.15 6.37
N ALA A 197 -8.13 5.16 6.16
CA ALA A 197 -7.17 5.16 5.06
C ALA A 197 -7.88 5.15 3.71
N LEU A 198 -8.88 4.30 3.57
CA LEU A 198 -9.65 4.17 2.34
C LEU A 198 -10.46 5.43 2.06
N TYR A 199 -11.02 6.07 3.09
CA TYR A 199 -11.64 7.39 2.98
C TYR A 199 -10.66 8.42 2.41
N TRP A 200 -9.45 8.51 2.94
CA TRP A 200 -8.45 9.48 2.46
C TRP A 200 -7.99 9.20 1.03
N LEU A 201 -7.78 7.94 0.67
CA LEU A 201 -7.42 7.58 -0.71
C LEU A 201 -8.56 7.92 -1.70
N SER A 202 -9.81 7.68 -1.32
CA SER A 202 -10.99 8.07 -2.09
C SER A 202 -11.12 9.59 -2.22
N HIS A 203 -10.83 10.32 -1.14
CA HIS A 203 -10.79 11.78 -1.16
C HIS A 203 -9.73 12.29 -2.14
N ILE A 204 -8.51 11.73 -2.15
CA ILE A 204 -7.45 12.10 -3.09
C ILE A 204 -7.88 11.85 -4.54
N ALA A 205 -8.50 10.70 -4.81
CA ALA A 205 -8.98 10.31 -6.14
C ALA A 205 -10.03 11.29 -6.69
N SER A 206 -10.97 11.72 -5.84
CA SER A 206 -12.09 12.59 -6.21
C SER A 206 -11.75 14.09 -6.25
N SER A 207 -10.78 14.55 -5.46
CA SER A 207 -10.44 15.99 -5.29
C SER A 207 -9.34 16.52 -6.23
N GLN A 208 -8.99 15.78 -7.29
CA GLN A 208 -7.89 16.12 -8.24
C GLN A 208 -6.51 16.29 -7.57
N ARG A 209 -6.33 15.73 -6.37
CA ARG A 209 -5.05 15.76 -5.63
C ARG A 209 -4.03 14.73 -6.15
N SER A 210 -4.36 14.00 -7.21
CA SER A 210 -3.47 13.03 -7.86
C SER A 210 -2.18 13.64 -8.45
N ARG A 211 -2.11 14.98 -8.59
CA ARG A 211 -0.87 15.69 -8.94
C ARG A 211 0.12 15.77 -7.77
N ILE A 212 -0.38 15.69 -6.53
CA ILE A 212 0.42 15.73 -5.30
C ILE A 212 0.72 14.30 -4.84
N TYR A 213 -0.27 13.42 -4.93
CA TYR A 213 -0.22 12.06 -4.42
C TYR A 213 -0.42 11.04 -5.54
N ASP A 214 0.61 10.22 -5.81
CA ASP A 214 0.50 9.08 -6.72
C ASP A 214 -0.23 7.92 -6.04
N LEU A 215 -1.44 7.60 -6.51
CA LEU A 215 -2.29 6.53 -5.98
C LEU A 215 -1.95 5.14 -6.54
N THR A 216 -1.08 5.03 -7.54
CA THR A 216 -0.76 3.75 -8.19
C THR A 216 -0.36 2.63 -7.21
N PRO A 217 0.43 2.89 -6.14
CA PRO A 217 0.77 1.85 -5.17
C PRO A 217 -0.44 1.26 -4.41
N ALA A 218 -1.56 1.99 -4.35
CA ALA A 218 -2.78 1.56 -3.67
C ALA A 218 -3.63 0.60 -4.48
N GLU A 219 -3.37 0.40 -5.78
CA GLU A 219 -4.27 -0.34 -6.67
C GLU A 219 -4.52 -1.78 -6.23
N LYS A 220 -3.45 -2.57 -6.05
CA LYS A 220 -3.53 -4.00 -5.74
C LYS A 220 -4.37 -4.33 -4.49
N PRO A 221 -4.23 -3.62 -3.35
CA PRO A 221 -5.02 -3.92 -2.16
C PRO A 221 -6.49 -3.47 -2.23
N LEU A 222 -6.95 -2.72 -3.24
CA LEU A 222 -8.33 -2.21 -3.30
C LEU A 222 -9.35 -3.26 -3.70
N LEU A 223 -9.04 -4.12 -4.68
CA LEU A 223 -10.00 -5.08 -5.24
C LEU A 223 -10.62 -6.00 -4.17
N PRO A 224 -9.85 -6.60 -3.22
CA PRO A 224 -10.43 -7.42 -2.16
C PRO A 224 -11.38 -6.66 -1.22
N LEU A 225 -11.22 -5.34 -1.08
CA LEU A 225 -12.04 -4.53 -0.17
C LEU A 225 -13.45 -4.30 -0.72
N VAL A 226 -13.67 -4.50 -2.03
CA VAL A 226 -14.98 -4.34 -2.67
C VAL A 226 -15.99 -5.37 -2.17
N ALA A 227 -15.53 -6.50 -1.65
CA ALA A 227 -16.40 -7.52 -1.06
C ALA A 227 -17.02 -7.07 0.28
N ASP A 228 -16.42 -6.10 0.98
CA ASP A 228 -17.01 -5.49 2.17
C ASP A 228 -17.87 -4.29 1.77
N ARG A 229 -19.18 -4.40 1.98
CA ARG A 229 -20.15 -3.37 1.59
C ARG A 229 -19.86 -2.00 2.18
N ASN A 230 -19.27 -1.93 3.38
CA ASN A 230 -18.94 -0.66 4.02
C ASN A 230 -17.70 0.01 3.39
N LEU A 231 -16.84 -0.77 2.73
CA LEU A 231 -15.60 -0.30 2.11
C LEU A 231 -15.74 -0.13 0.59
N ALA A 232 -16.67 -0.85 -0.04
CA ALA A 232 -16.83 -0.94 -1.48
C ALA A 232 -16.91 0.43 -2.17
N ALA A 233 -17.70 1.37 -1.64
CA ALA A 233 -17.88 2.69 -2.24
C ALA A 233 -16.55 3.45 -2.36
N ASN A 234 -15.81 3.58 -1.25
CA ASN A 234 -14.53 4.30 -1.24
C ASN A 234 -13.46 3.53 -2.03
N ALA A 235 -13.48 2.20 -2.02
CA ALA A 235 -12.57 1.38 -2.83
C ALA A 235 -12.75 1.62 -4.33
N LEU A 236 -14.00 1.60 -4.80
CA LEU A 236 -14.34 1.83 -6.21
C LEU A 236 -14.02 3.27 -6.65
N ILE A 237 -14.33 4.27 -5.82
CA ILE A 237 -13.96 5.67 -6.11
C ILE A 237 -12.44 5.83 -6.20
N THR A 238 -11.70 5.20 -5.29
CA THR A 238 -10.23 5.23 -5.33
C THR A 238 -9.72 4.60 -6.62
N LEU A 239 -10.22 3.40 -6.97
CA LEU A 239 -9.83 2.67 -8.18
C LEU A 239 -10.14 3.46 -9.45
N GLY A 240 -11.30 4.12 -9.52
CA GLY A 240 -11.70 5.02 -10.61
C GLY A 240 -10.75 6.22 -10.81
N GLY A 241 -9.99 6.60 -9.79
CA GLY A 241 -9.00 7.66 -9.85
C GLY A 241 -7.59 7.24 -10.32
N ILE A 242 -7.31 5.93 -10.44
CA ILE A 242 -5.98 5.40 -10.74
C ILE A 242 -5.82 5.21 -12.27
N PRO A 243 -4.85 5.88 -12.94
CA PRO A 243 -4.74 5.92 -14.39
C PRO A 243 -4.07 4.67 -15.00
N THR A 244 -4.57 3.47 -14.70
CA THR A 244 -3.98 2.21 -15.18
C THR A 244 -4.99 1.34 -15.93
N ARG A 245 -4.47 0.49 -16.82
CA ARG A 245 -5.27 -0.54 -17.52
C ARG A 245 -5.86 -1.55 -16.54
N THR A 246 -5.08 -1.93 -15.54
CA THR A 246 -5.49 -2.93 -14.54
C THR A 246 -6.63 -2.39 -13.68
N ALA A 247 -6.60 -1.13 -13.23
CA ALA A 247 -7.73 -0.51 -12.53
C ALA A 247 -9.03 -0.52 -13.36
N GLN A 248 -8.93 -0.22 -14.67
CA GLN A 248 -10.10 -0.30 -15.56
C GLN A 248 -10.61 -1.73 -15.73
N ALA A 249 -9.71 -2.71 -15.84
CA ALA A 249 -10.07 -4.13 -15.94
C ALA A 249 -10.72 -4.65 -14.64
N ASP A 250 -10.27 -4.19 -13.48
CA ASP A 250 -10.86 -4.53 -12.18
C ASP A 250 -12.26 -3.95 -12.04
N LEU A 251 -12.49 -2.69 -12.47
CA LEU A 251 -13.82 -2.10 -12.54
C LEU A 251 -14.76 -2.91 -13.46
N VAL A 252 -14.28 -3.32 -14.64
CA VAL A 252 -15.04 -4.21 -15.54
C VAL A 252 -15.37 -5.53 -14.87
N THR A 253 -14.40 -6.14 -14.17
CA THR A 253 -14.60 -7.40 -13.44
C THR A 253 -15.74 -7.27 -12.43
N ILE A 254 -15.80 -6.17 -11.69
CA ILE A 254 -16.85 -5.93 -10.68
C ILE A 254 -18.21 -5.70 -11.34
N VAL A 255 -18.27 -4.86 -12.38
CA VAL A 255 -19.51 -4.55 -13.12
C VAL A 255 -20.12 -5.78 -13.78
N THR A 256 -19.29 -6.70 -14.27
CA THR A 256 -19.71 -7.91 -14.98
C THR A 256 -19.92 -9.11 -14.05
N ASN A 257 -19.60 -8.98 -12.76
CA ASN A 257 -19.80 -10.03 -11.78
C ASN A 257 -21.30 -10.28 -11.54
N LYS A 258 -21.74 -11.53 -11.71
CA LYS A 258 -23.14 -11.95 -11.55
C LYS A 258 -23.55 -12.13 -10.09
N THR A 259 -22.60 -12.35 -9.18
CA THR A 259 -22.86 -12.57 -7.76
C THR A 259 -22.65 -11.32 -6.91
N MET A 260 -22.17 -10.22 -7.50
CA MET A 260 -21.97 -8.96 -6.80
C MET A 260 -23.30 -8.20 -6.67
N ASP A 261 -23.50 -7.54 -5.53
CA ASP A 261 -24.70 -6.75 -5.26
C ASP A 261 -24.86 -5.61 -6.27
N SER A 262 -26.12 -5.31 -6.62
CA SER A 262 -26.43 -4.33 -7.68
C SER A 262 -25.99 -2.90 -7.32
N ASP A 263 -25.98 -2.54 -6.03
CA ASP A 263 -25.50 -1.23 -5.53
C ASP A 263 -23.98 -1.09 -5.70
N VAL A 264 -23.21 -2.12 -5.40
CA VAL A 264 -21.76 -2.15 -5.65
C VAL A 264 -21.46 -2.08 -7.14
N LYS A 265 -22.21 -2.81 -7.97
CA LYS A 265 -22.08 -2.77 -9.43
C LYS A 265 -22.45 -1.41 -10.01
N GLU A 266 -23.46 -0.74 -9.46
CA GLU A 266 -23.86 0.62 -9.85
C GLU A 266 -22.69 1.59 -9.65
N ILE A 267 -22.08 1.59 -8.46
CA ILE A 267 -20.92 2.43 -8.15
C ILE A 267 -19.76 2.10 -9.10
N ALA A 268 -19.48 0.81 -9.33
CA ALA A 268 -18.40 0.38 -10.20
C ALA A 268 -18.62 0.84 -11.66
N ALA A 269 -19.86 0.80 -12.15
CA ALA A 269 -20.22 1.28 -13.48
C ALA A 269 -20.04 2.79 -13.60
N LEU A 270 -20.47 3.58 -12.61
CA LEU A 270 -20.24 5.02 -12.58
C LEU A 270 -18.75 5.36 -12.57
N GLN A 271 -17.96 4.64 -11.76
CA GLN A 271 -16.50 4.84 -11.70
C GLN A 271 -15.80 4.38 -12.97
N LEU A 272 -16.29 3.33 -13.64
CA LEU A 272 -15.79 2.90 -14.95
C LEU A 272 -16.07 3.96 -16.03
N ALA A 273 -17.27 4.53 -16.08
CA ALA A 273 -17.61 5.61 -17.00
C ALA A 273 -16.70 6.83 -16.77
N PHE A 274 -16.54 7.25 -15.51
CA PHE A 274 -15.62 8.33 -15.13
C PHE A 274 -14.18 8.03 -15.56
N HIS A 275 -13.69 6.80 -15.31
CA HIS A 275 -12.35 6.36 -15.66
C HIS A 275 -12.11 6.44 -17.17
N ILE A 276 -13.03 5.91 -17.98
CA ILE A 276 -12.97 5.96 -19.45
C ILE A 276 -13.00 7.41 -19.95
N GLN A 277 -13.86 8.27 -19.40
CA GLN A 277 -13.90 9.69 -19.79
C GLN A 277 -12.58 10.40 -19.50
N LYS A 278 -11.96 10.10 -18.36
CA LYS A 278 -10.76 10.79 -17.89
C LYS A 278 -9.47 10.26 -18.52
N PHE A 279 -9.37 8.94 -18.73
CA PHE A 279 -8.13 8.27 -19.12
C PHE A 279 -8.23 7.50 -20.45
N GLY A 280 -9.41 7.46 -21.06
CA GLY A 280 -9.67 6.72 -22.29
C GLY A 280 -10.01 5.24 -22.08
N LEU A 281 -10.37 4.58 -23.17
CA LEU A 281 -10.60 3.14 -23.18
C LEU A 281 -9.25 2.39 -23.24
N LEU A 282 -8.94 1.64 -22.18
CA LEU A 282 -7.68 0.91 -22.00
C LEU A 282 -7.87 -0.61 -22.07
N VAL A 283 -9.10 -1.10 -21.93
CA VAL A 283 -9.47 -2.52 -22.01
C VAL A 283 -9.77 -2.97 -23.44
N ASP A 284 -9.70 -4.29 -23.68
CA ASP A 284 -9.90 -4.88 -25.00
C ASP A 284 -11.38 -5.07 -25.38
N SER A 285 -11.61 -5.55 -26.60
CA SER A 285 -12.94 -5.79 -27.15
C SER A 285 -13.73 -6.88 -26.42
N LYS A 286 -13.05 -7.83 -25.76
CA LYS A 286 -13.70 -8.88 -24.96
C LYS A 286 -14.33 -8.27 -23.72
N ASN A 287 -13.58 -7.42 -23.02
CA ASN A 287 -14.10 -6.68 -21.87
C ASN A 287 -15.27 -5.77 -22.30
N VAL A 288 -15.16 -5.07 -23.43
CA VAL A 288 -16.26 -4.25 -23.98
C VAL A 288 -17.51 -5.09 -24.27
N ALA A 289 -17.36 -6.30 -24.82
CA ALA A 289 -18.48 -7.21 -25.04
C ALA A 289 -19.16 -7.62 -23.73
N SER A 290 -18.40 -7.93 -22.68
CA SER A 290 -18.93 -8.28 -21.36
C SER A 290 -19.70 -7.11 -20.71
N ILE A 291 -19.26 -5.86 -20.89
CA ILE A 291 -20.00 -4.70 -20.40
C ILE A 291 -21.34 -4.55 -21.16
N ARG A 292 -21.34 -4.78 -22.49
CA ARG A 292 -22.58 -4.74 -23.29
C ARG A 292 -23.58 -5.82 -22.85
N GLU A 293 -23.11 -7.03 -22.59
CA GLU A 293 -23.94 -8.11 -22.04
C GLU A 293 -24.51 -7.72 -20.66
N ALA A 294 -23.67 -7.15 -19.78
CA ALA A 294 -24.13 -6.68 -18.48
C ALA A 294 -25.22 -5.60 -18.61
N TYR A 295 -25.11 -4.68 -19.56
CA TYR A 295 -26.13 -3.65 -19.83
C TYR A 295 -27.45 -4.26 -20.33
N GLN A 296 -27.39 -5.22 -21.26
CA GLN A 296 -28.58 -5.87 -21.82
C GLN A 296 -29.33 -6.72 -20.80
N THR A 297 -28.62 -7.26 -19.81
CA THR A 297 -29.19 -8.16 -18.79
C THR A 297 -29.51 -7.46 -17.47
N ALA A 298 -29.15 -6.18 -17.31
CA ALA A 298 -29.41 -5.41 -16.10
C ALA A 298 -30.90 -5.11 -15.94
N THR A 299 -31.50 -5.72 -14.91
CA THR A 299 -32.92 -5.51 -14.53
C THR A 299 -33.11 -4.40 -13.49
N ASP A 300 -32.09 -4.13 -12.67
CA ASP A 300 -32.13 -3.04 -11.69
C ASP A 300 -32.04 -1.68 -12.40
N PRO A 301 -33.00 -0.75 -12.17
CA PRO A 301 -33.04 0.54 -12.88
C PRO A 301 -31.82 1.43 -12.66
N LYS A 302 -31.24 1.42 -11.45
CA LYS A 302 -30.09 2.28 -11.14
C LYS A 302 -28.82 1.75 -11.79
N LEU A 303 -28.60 0.44 -11.68
CA LEU A 303 -27.50 -0.24 -12.36
C LEU A 303 -27.61 -0.08 -13.88
N ASN A 304 -28.82 -0.21 -14.46
CA ASN A 304 -29.04 -0.02 -15.89
C ASN A 304 -28.65 1.41 -16.33
N THR A 305 -29.06 2.43 -15.56
CA THR A 305 -28.69 3.84 -15.81
C THR A 305 -27.18 4.07 -15.73
N ALA A 306 -26.51 3.48 -14.73
CA ALA A 306 -25.06 3.57 -14.59
C ALA A 306 -24.33 2.88 -15.76
N LEU A 307 -24.78 1.71 -16.20
CA LEU A 307 -24.25 0.99 -17.35
C LEU A 307 -24.51 1.74 -18.68
N ALA A 308 -25.65 2.41 -18.81
CA ALA A 308 -25.93 3.29 -19.94
C ALA A 308 -24.91 4.44 -20.02
N SER A 309 -24.49 4.99 -18.88
CA SER A 309 -23.41 5.99 -18.82
C SER A 309 -22.10 5.41 -19.35
N VAL A 310 -21.73 4.18 -18.95
CA VAL A 310 -20.55 3.48 -19.51
C VAL A 310 -20.69 3.33 -21.04
N MET A 311 -21.85 2.88 -21.53
CA MET A 311 -22.08 2.74 -22.97
C MET A 311 -21.89 4.05 -23.73
N GLY A 312 -22.32 5.18 -23.16
CA GLY A 312 -22.10 6.50 -23.75
C GLY A 312 -20.61 6.87 -23.86
N THR A 313 -19.78 6.45 -22.90
CA THR A 313 -18.34 6.73 -22.90
C THR A 313 -17.53 5.89 -23.88
N LEU A 314 -18.08 4.75 -24.34
CA LEU A 314 -17.44 3.88 -25.31
C LEU A 314 -17.51 4.41 -26.76
N MET A 315 -17.99 5.66 -26.96
CA MET A 315 -18.24 6.28 -28.25
C MET A 315 -18.94 5.31 -29.22
N PRO A 316 -20.23 5.01 -28.97
CA PRO A 316 -20.99 4.16 -29.86
C PRO A 316 -21.04 4.76 -31.27
N ASP A 317 -21.03 3.88 -32.29
CA ASP A 317 -21.26 4.27 -33.68
C ASP A 317 -22.51 5.17 -33.77
N ASN A 318 -22.36 6.35 -34.38
CA ASN A 318 -23.43 7.34 -34.52
C ASN A 318 -24.73 6.73 -35.08
N LYS A 319 -24.62 5.68 -35.92
CA LYS A 319 -25.76 4.95 -36.45
C LYS A 319 -26.54 4.19 -35.36
N VAL A 320 -25.83 3.50 -34.47
CA VAL A 320 -26.41 2.72 -33.36
C VAL A 320 -27.05 3.65 -32.32
N VAL A 321 -26.46 4.82 -32.09
CA VAL A 321 -27.08 5.86 -31.22
C VAL A 321 -28.38 6.37 -31.81
N GLY A 322 -28.40 6.64 -33.12
CA GLY A 322 -29.60 7.07 -33.84
C GLY A 322 -30.73 6.05 -33.75
N GLU A 323 -30.44 4.77 -33.99
CA GLU A 323 -31.42 3.67 -33.91
C GLU A 323 -32.00 3.56 -32.49
N ARG A 324 -31.16 3.63 -31.44
CA ARG A 324 -31.62 3.54 -30.04
C ARG A 324 -32.48 4.72 -29.60
N LEU A 325 -32.18 5.94 -30.06
CA LEU A 325 -33.00 7.12 -29.77
C LEU A 325 -34.37 7.04 -30.45
N GLN A 326 -34.45 6.43 -31.63
CA GLN A 326 -35.73 6.20 -32.31
C GLN A 326 -36.58 5.14 -31.60
N GLU A 327 -35.95 4.16 -30.95
CA GLU A 327 -36.63 3.10 -30.20
C GLU A 327 -36.98 3.50 -28.76
N PHE A 328 -36.38 4.56 -28.22
CA PHE A 328 -36.62 5.02 -26.85
C PHE A 328 -38.06 5.52 -26.67
N LYS A 329 -38.82 4.83 -25.82
CA LYS A 329 -40.15 5.26 -25.36
C LYS A 329 -40.05 5.74 -23.91
N PRO A 330 -40.20 7.04 -23.62
CA PRO A 330 -40.17 7.54 -22.25
C PRO A 330 -41.32 6.93 -21.44
N THR A 331 -41.03 6.50 -20.22
CA THR A 331 -41.96 5.79 -19.32
C THR A 331 -43.04 6.68 -18.71
N THR A 332 -43.03 7.99 -18.94
CA THR A 332 -44.08 8.91 -18.47
C THR A 332 -44.24 10.05 -19.48
N PRO A 333 -45.47 10.42 -19.89
CA PRO A 333 -45.68 11.66 -20.63
C PRO A 333 -45.26 12.83 -19.74
N LEU A 334 -44.50 13.78 -20.30
CA LEU A 334 -44.29 15.08 -19.67
C LEU A 334 -45.67 15.76 -19.48
N PRO A 335 -45.92 16.42 -18.33
CA PRO A 335 -47.17 17.13 -18.07
C PRO A 335 -47.46 18.26 -19.06
#